data_AF-A0AAE0FDF3-F1
#
_entry.id   AF-A0AAE0FDF3-F1
#
_cell.length_a   1.000
_cell.length_b   1.000
_cell.length_c   1.000
_cell.angle_alpha   90.00
_cell.angle_beta   90.00
_cell.angle_gamma   90.00
#
_symmetry.space_group_name_H-M   'P 1'
#
loop_
_entity.id
_entity.type
_entity.pdbx_description
1 polymer ?
#
loop_
_entity_poly.entity_id
_entity_poly.type
_entity_poly.pdbx_seq_one_letter_code
_entity_poly.pdbx_strand_id
1 'polypeptide(L)'
;MPNLFRVVAVLACVLSSIPQVQASDEDIIFKPLASGPPKLMVLIPGGKVPNVNYTNTALAIQKATEMSLWIVVPAVFERLCIIQCSGKGACLVLHQAVEGAIAKAVKAGFPLVDKSRDVFIGGHSLGGTCGNYLMQGYPGVYAGLVIMGSYVDSKGPGSLVNYTAPVILIGAELDGGLAKPVNMALWWMQFEEVLVSKGRDTAIRNKSVVILPSIDHSDFCPGYAVPGDLPSELDSATALNTYIGPTVAAFLHLHSGMPTSVQQKAIAKLTNAIAQTRTLMTPIVRAFDLEVDGGIGIIEGGASSPWCITAQHRIGGLSATDDANLFIKNKYTNSSTGEGGFEHTRVGYKVSGSQLLLNTSGHNAYERDVEDTATTNAAKEIGCKLVSSGRIEQQLNVTAVTKGVTCGDVNKYAVEKMKDLLQSQVPKTLQRYETKGRGFCWKPDFSPPGDIGPLFIAETLELKENATCLSVASLTISTTISSKIFPGVHYCKLLSPAKVMDWIYTVSMKTPETTSNSYLLSSETTHKGINVH
;
A
#
# COMPACT_ATOMS: atom_id res chain seq x y z
N MET A 1 27.13 -26.08 -36.32
CA MET A 1 28.24 -25.17 -36.68
C MET A 1 28.05 -23.86 -35.94
N PRO A 2 29.13 -23.24 -35.45
CA PRO A 2 29.11 -22.32 -34.31
C PRO A 2 29.11 -20.83 -34.73
N ASN A 3 28.93 -19.98 -33.71
CA ASN A 3 29.30 -18.57 -33.65
C ASN A 3 28.47 -17.56 -34.47
N LEU A 4 27.66 -16.79 -33.77
CA LEU A 4 27.46 -15.39 -34.12
C LEU A 4 27.62 -14.51 -32.87
N PHE A 5 28.83 -13.98 -32.74
CA PHE A 5 29.20 -12.90 -31.84
C PHE A 5 28.26 -11.71 -32.05
N ARG A 6 27.60 -11.25 -30.99
CA ARG A 6 27.12 -9.86 -30.91
C ARG A 6 28.03 -9.09 -29.97
N VAL A 7 28.80 -8.20 -30.60
CA VAL A 7 29.59 -7.14 -29.99
C VAL A 7 28.63 -6.23 -29.20
N VAL A 8 28.83 -6.15 -27.89
CA VAL A 8 28.21 -5.12 -27.05
C VAL A 8 29.11 -3.89 -27.11
N ALA A 9 28.62 -2.83 -27.74
CA ALA A 9 29.24 -1.52 -27.69
C ALA A 9 29.10 -0.95 -26.27
N VAL A 10 30.24 -0.74 -25.60
CA VAL A 10 30.33 -0.03 -24.33
C VAL A 10 30.08 1.45 -24.61
N LEU A 11 28.87 1.93 -24.32
CA LEU A 11 28.59 3.36 -24.25
C LEU A 11 29.18 3.87 -22.94
N ALA A 12 30.26 4.65 -23.04
CA ALA A 12 30.83 5.38 -21.91
C ALA A 12 29.83 6.48 -21.48
N CYS A 13 28.94 6.15 -20.55
CA CYS A 13 28.25 7.15 -19.76
C CYS A 13 29.29 7.86 -18.89
N VAL A 14 29.59 9.11 -19.23
CA VAL A 14 30.24 10.05 -18.33
C VAL A 14 29.26 10.32 -17.19
N LEU A 15 29.26 9.42 -16.20
CA LEU A 15 28.69 9.66 -14.89
C LEU A 15 29.53 10.77 -14.27
N SER A 16 28.98 11.97 -14.22
CA SER A 16 29.45 13.04 -13.36
C SER A 16 29.61 12.45 -11.95
N SER A 17 30.86 12.31 -11.52
CA SER A 17 31.23 11.86 -10.19
C SER A 17 30.78 12.91 -9.17
N ILE A 18 29.52 12.81 -8.74
CA ILE A 18 29.07 13.47 -7.52
C ILE A 18 29.98 12.92 -6.41
N PRO A 19 30.65 13.77 -5.63
CA PRO A 19 31.47 13.30 -4.52
C PRO A 19 30.59 12.40 -3.62
N GLN A 20 30.88 11.10 -3.61
CA GLN A 20 30.29 10.20 -2.63
C GLN A 20 30.75 10.71 -1.28
N VAL A 21 29.82 11.28 -0.51
CA VAL A 21 30.01 11.49 0.92
C VAL A 21 30.28 10.08 1.48
N GLN A 22 31.53 9.80 1.84
CA GLN A 22 31.86 8.55 2.53
C GLN A 22 31.03 8.53 3.79
N ALA A 23 30.02 7.65 3.82
CA ALA A 23 29.25 7.39 5.02
C ALA A 23 30.26 6.94 6.10
N SER A 24 30.20 7.58 7.26
CA SER A 24 30.96 7.09 8.40
C SER A 24 30.39 5.72 8.78
N ASP A 25 31.24 4.71 8.90
CA ASP A 25 30.87 3.38 9.42
C ASP A 25 30.61 3.41 10.94
N GLU A 26 30.55 4.61 11.55
CA GLU A 26 30.30 4.79 12.99
C GLU A 26 28.84 5.15 13.30
N ASP A 27 28.32 4.58 14.39
CA ASP A 27 27.02 4.94 14.94
C ASP A 27 26.99 6.40 15.40
N ILE A 28 25.89 7.11 15.12
CA ILE A 28 25.72 8.50 15.56
C ILE A 28 24.90 8.52 16.85
N ILE A 29 25.43 9.14 17.90
CA ILE A 29 24.79 9.21 19.21
C ILE A 29 24.38 10.65 19.50
N PHE A 30 23.09 10.88 19.68
CA PHE A 30 22.50 12.15 20.08
C PHE A 30 22.19 12.14 21.57
N LYS A 31 22.85 13.03 22.31
CA LYS A 31 22.53 13.31 23.72
C LYS A 31 21.21 14.07 23.83
N PRO A 32 20.45 13.91 24.92
CA PRO A 32 19.15 14.52 25.10
C PRO A 32 19.23 16.05 25.14
N LEU A 33 18.20 16.70 24.58
CA LEU A 33 18.04 18.16 24.62
C LEU A 33 17.19 18.64 25.81
N ALA A 34 16.32 17.78 26.35
CA ALA A 34 15.46 18.06 27.50
C ALA A 34 15.84 17.17 28.71
N SER A 35 15.32 17.51 29.89
CA SER A 35 15.67 16.88 31.17
C SER A 35 14.60 15.95 31.75
N GLY A 36 13.59 15.56 30.97
CA GLY A 36 12.51 14.66 31.41
C GLY A 36 12.97 13.22 31.65
N PRO A 37 12.03 12.26 31.76
CA PRO A 37 12.37 10.84 31.94
C PRO A 37 13.37 10.36 30.88
N PRO A 38 14.45 9.65 31.26
CA PRO A 38 15.45 9.18 30.31
C PRO A 38 14.86 8.06 29.46
N LYS A 39 14.96 8.20 28.14
CA LYS A 39 14.57 7.18 27.15
C LYS A 39 15.61 7.10 26.06
N LEU A 40 15.68 5.96 25.38
CA LEU A 40 16.53 5.75 24.22
C LEU A 40 15.66 5.32 23.04
N MET A 41 15.94 5.90 21.87
CA MET A 41 15.43 5.41 20.59
C MET A 41 16.61 4.93 19.74
N VAL A 42 16.54 3.69 19.27
CA VAL A 42 17.45 3.20 18.23
C VAL A 42 16.75 3.39 16.89
N LEU A 43 17.20 4.37 16.09
CA LEU A 43 16.60 4.73 14.82
C LEU A 43 17.35 4.05 13.67
N ILE A 44 16.81 2.94 13.18
CA ILE A 44 17.39 2.10 12.12
C ILE A 44 17.19 2.79 10.75
N PRO A 45 18.29 3.13 10.04
CA PRO A 45 18.24 3.69 8.70
C PRO A 45 17.53 2.80 7.67
N GLY A 46 17.04 3.44 6.61
CA GLY A 46 16.53 2.78 5.42
C GLY A 46 17.63 2.13 4.60
N GLY A 47 17.22 1.25 3.68
CA GLY A 47 18.14 0.51 2.82
C GLY A 47 18.94 1.48 1.97
N LYS A 48 20.28 1.34 2.01
CA LYS A 48 21.20 2.20 1.26
C LYS A 48 21.09 3.70 1.60
N VAL A 49 20.58 4.05 2.79
CA VAL A 49 20.57 5.43 3.28
C VAL A 49 21.64 5.59 4.36
N PRO A 50 22.65 6.46 4.18
CA PRO A 50 23.64 6.73 5.22
C PRO A 50 22.98 7.22 6.51
N ASN A 51 23.49 6.76 7.67
CA ASN A 51 22.96 7.17 8.98
C ASN A 51 23.00 8.70 9.21
N VAL A 52 23.97 9.40 8.61
CA VAL A 52 24.09 10.87 8.67
C VAL A 52 22.85 11.61 8.16
N ASN A 53 22.11 11.04 7.20
CA ASN A 53 20.87 11.62 6.67
C ASN A 53 19.71 11.62 7.68
N TYR A 54 19.85 10.92 8.81
CA TYR A 54 18.88 10.91 9.89
C TYR A 54 19.18 11.94 10.99
N THR A 55 20.27 12.70 10.87
CA THR A 55 20.66 13.71 11.87
C THR A 55 19.55 14.72 12.12
N ASN A 56 19.00 15.30 11.05
CA ASN A 56 17.95 16.31 11.17
C ASN A 56 16.63 15.71 11.69
N THR A 57 16.32 14.47 11.30
CA THR A 57 15.16 13.73 11.82
C THR A 57 15.29 13.46 13.32
N ALA A 58 16.43 12.96 13.77
CA ALA A 58 16.71 12.72 15.19
C ALA A 58 16.60 14.01 16.00
N LEU A 59 17.22 15.09 15.54
CA LEU A 59 17.14 16.40 16.21
C LEU A 59 15.71 16.95 16.27
N ALA A 60 14.92 16.80 15.20
CA ALA A 60 13.52 17.24 15.18
C ALA A 60 12.66 16.46 16.19
N ILE A 61 12.88 15.14 16.31
CA ILE A 61 12.22 14.31 17.32
C ILE A 61 12.62 14.77 18.73
N GLN A 62 13.92 14.98 18.99
CA GLN A 62 14.40 15.45 20.29
C GLN A 62 13.83 16.82 20.68
N LYS A 63 13.76 17.76 19.73
CA LYS A 63 13.19 19.10 19.95
C LYS A 63 11.69 19.05 20.26
N ALA A 64 10.98 18.08 19.71
CA ALA A 64 9.53 17.95 19.88
C ALA A 64 9.13 17.24 21.18
N THR A 65 10.07 16.66 21.92
CA THR A 65 9.79 15.91 23.15
C THR A 65 10.25 16.64 24.42
N GLU A 66 9.49 16.46 25.50
CA GLU A 66 9.87 16.91 26.85
C GLU A 66 10.72 15.86 27.60
N MET A 67 10.97 14.68 27.00
CA MET A 67 11.78 13.61 27.59
C MET A 67 13.27 13.87 27.48
N SER A 68 14.06 13.26 28.36
CA SER A 68 15.51 13.12 28.16
C SER A 68 15.77 11.98 27.15
N LEU A 69 15.41 12.25 25.89
CA LEU A 69 15.47 11.29 24.80
C LEU A 69 16.87 11.24 24.17
N TRP A 70 17.55 10.13 24.38
CA TRP A 70 18.73 9.73 23.61
C TRP A 70 18.28 9.12 22.28
N ILE A 71 19.03 9.37 21.22
CA ILE A 71 18.83 8.70 19.93
C ILE A 71 20.17 8.15 19.46
N VAL A 72 20.17 6.88 19.03
CA VAL A 72 21.31 6.29 18.31
C VAL A 72 20.86 5.91 16.92
N VAL A 73 21.61 6.33 15.91
CA VAL A 73 21.41 5.95 14.52
C VAL A 73 22.56 5.02 14.11
N PRO A 74 22.35 3.69 14.10
CA PRO A 74 23.43 2.76 13.89
C PRO A 74 23.89 2.75 12.42
N ALA A 75 25.18 2.53 12.20
CA ALA A 75 25.79 2.42 10.87
C ALA A 75 25.56 1.02 10.29
N VAL A 76 24.31 0.70 9.95
CA VAL A 76 23.91 -0.62 9.42
C VAL A 76 23.76 -0.67 7.90
N PHE A 77 24.32 0.33 7.20
CA PHE A 77 24.19 0.51 5.76
C PHE A 77 24.49 -0.78 4.98
N GLU A 78 23.56 -1.18 4.12
CA GLU A 78 23.63 -2.33 3.18
C GLU A 78 23.87 -3.73 3.77
N ARG A 79 24.21 -3.88 5.05
CA ARG A 79 24.84 -5.12 5.54
C ARG A 79 23.97 -6.03 6.39
N LEU A 80 22.88 -5.54 6.99
CA LEU A 80 22.27 -6.25 8.13
C LEU A 80 20.75 -6.45 8.08
N CYS A 81 20.02 -5.84 7.14
CA CYS A 81 18.59 -6.07 7.07
C CYS A 81 18.28 -7.34 6.28
N ILE A 82 17.98 -8.41 7.02
CA ILE A 82 17.41 -9.64 6.45
C ILE A 82 15.88 -9.48 6.55
N ILE A 83 15.22 -9.29 5.40
CA ILE A 83 13.75 -9.05 5.27
C ILE A 83 12.92 -10.26 5.76
N GLN A 84 13.54 -11.30 6.32
CA GLN A 84 12.84 -12.50 6.79
C GLN A 84 13.49 -13.04 8.06
N CYS A 85 13.62 -12.19 9.09
CA CYS A 85 14.31 -12.55 10.32
C CYS A 85 13.41 -12.83 11.54
N SER A 86 12.10 -13.09 11.37
CA SER A 86 11.11 -13.20 12.46
C SER A 86 11.41 -14.20 13.60
N GLY A 87 12.40 -15.09 13.46
CA GLY A 87 12.90 -15.94 14.55
C GLY A 87 14.21 -15.42 15.18
N LYS A 88 14.40 -15.65 16.49
CA LYS A 88 15.61 -15.25 17.25
C LYS A 88 16.93 -15.55 16.53
N GLY A 89 17.08 -16.76 15.98
CA GLY A 89 18.30 -17.15 15.28
C GLY A 89 18.52 -16.36 13.98
N ALA A 90 17.44 -16.12 13.22
CA ALA A 90 17.51 -15.40 11.95
C ALA A 90 17.76 -13.89 12.16
N CYS A 91 17.19 -13.27 13.21
CA CYS A 91 17.41 -11.85 13.53
C CYS A 91 18.67 -11.59 14.38
N LEU A 92 19.50 -12.61 14.67
CA LEU A 92 20.61 -12.47 15.61
C LEU A 92 21.57 -11.33 15.26
N VAL A 93 21.92 -11.19 13.98
CA VAL A 93 22.92 -10.18 13.54
C VAL A 93 22.36 -8.76 13.69
N LEU A 94 21.10 -8.54 13.30
CA LEU A 94 20.41 -7.27 13.50
C LEU A 94 20.28 -6.94 14.99
N HIS A 95 19.88 -7.91 15.80
CA HIS A 95 19.78 -7.77 17.24
C HIS A 95 21.14 -7.39 17.85
N GLN A 96 22.24 -8.07 17.47
CA GLN A 96 23.59 -7.74 17.94
C GLN A 96 24.01 -6.30 17.57
N ALA A 97 23.66 -5.82 16.38
CA ALA A 97 23.95 -4.45 15.97
C ALA A 97 23.16 -3.42 16.81
N VAL A 98 21.87 -3.67 17.05
CA VAL A 98 21.03 -2.83 17.92
C VAL A 98 21.55 -2.83 19.36
N GLU A 99 21.93 -4.00 19.87
CA GLU A 99 22.52 -4.17 21.19
C GLU A 99 23.87 -3.43 21.33
N GLY A 100 24.71 -3.49 20.29
CA GLY A 100 25.95 -2.71 20.22
C GLY A 100 25.70 -1.21 20.25
N ALA A 101 24.71 -0.73 19.51
CA ALA A 101 24.30 0.68 19.50
C ALA A 101 23.79 1.15 20.89
N ILE A 102 22.98 0.32 21.56
CA ILE A 102 22.51 0.57 22.93
C ILE A 102 23.70 0.63 23.89
N ALA A 103 24.62 -0.32 23.82
CA ALA A 103 25.81 -0.36 24.68
C ALA A 103 26.68 0.91 24.52
N LYS A 104 26.82 1.43 23.30
CA LYS A 104 27.51 2.69 23.05
C LYS A 104 26.79 3.90 23.66
N ALA A 105 25.45 3.96 23.61
CA ALA A 105 24.69 5.00 24.32
C ALA A 105 24.87 4.91 25.84
N VAL A 106 24.84 3.71 26.43
CA VAL A 106 25.08 3.50 27.86
C VAL A 106 26.48 3.99 28.24
N LYS A 107 27.50 3.62 27.45
CA LYS A 107 28.88 4.12 27.63
C LYS A 107 28.97 5.64 27.51
N ALA A 108 28.14 6.26 26.67
CA ALA A 108 28.07 7.71 26.51
C ALA A 108 27.28 8.43 27.62
N GLY A 109 26.60 7.69 28.51
CA GLY A 109 25.92 8.21 29.69
C GLY A 109 24.42 7.94 29.79
N PHE A 110 23.82 7.15 28.88
CA PHE A 110 22.39 6.80 29.00
C PHE A 110 22.15 5.87 30.21
N PRO A 111 21.28 6.25 31.17
CA PRO A 111 21.03 5.46 32.38
C PRO A 111 19.99 4.35 32.10
N LEU A 112 20.38 3.31 31.37
CA LEU A 112 19.52 2.17 31.06
C LEU A 112 19.15 1.41 32.35
N VAL A 113 17.84 1.28 32.62
CA VAL A 113 17.32 0.46 33.73
C VAL A 113 16.65 -0.81 33.20
N ASP A 114 15.69 -0.67 32.28
CA ASP A 114 14.96 -1.79 31.69
C ASP A 114 14.65 -1.49 30.22
N LYS A 115 15.15 -2.32 29.30
CA LYS A 115 14.94 -2.11 27.86
C LYS A 115 13.46 -2.16 27.46
N SER A 116 12.68 -3.02 28.12
CA SER A 116 11.25 -3.20 27.82
C SER A 116 10.42 -1.96 28.19
N ARG A 117 11.02 -1.01 28.93
CA ARG A 117 10.42 0.25 29.32
C ARG A 117 11.14 1.46 28.76
N ASP A 118 12.45 1.38 28.58
CA ASP A 118 13.32 2.53 28.37
C ASP A 118 13.88 2.64 26.95
N VAL A 119 13.78 1.58 26.13
CA VAL A 119 14.31 1.54 24.77
C VAL A 119 13.19 1.34 23.75
N PHE A 120 13.05 2.31 22.85
CA PHE A 120 12.18 2.24 21.67
C PHE A 120 13.00 1.87 20.43
N ILE A 121 12.38 1.11 19.53
CA ILE A 121 12.91 0.87 18.20
C ILE A 121 12.21 1.81 17.23
N GLY A 122 12.98 2.49 16.40
CA GLY A 122 12.50 3.28 15.29
C GLY A 122 13.09 2.77 13.99
N GLY A 123 12.38 2.90 12.89
CA GLY A 123 12.93 2.57 11.58
C GLY A 123 12.29 3.34 10.45
N HIS A 124 13.09 3.68 9.44
CA HIS A 124 12.62 4.29 8.20
C HIS A 124 12.72 3.29 7.04
N SER A 125 11.71 3.24 6.16
CA SER A 125 11.74 2.42 4.95
C SER A 125 12.08 0.96 5.29
N LEU A 126 13.02 0.32 4.59
CA LEU A 126 13.54 -1.00 4.95
C LEU A 126 13.90 -1.13 6.45
N GLY A 127 14.48 -0.09 7.07
CA GLY A 127 14.80 -0.07 8.51
C GLY A 127 13.58 -0.23 9.41
N GLY A 128 12.41 0.26 8.97
CA GLY A 128 11.12 0.02 9.63
C GLY A 128 10.71 -1.45 9.57
N THR A 129 10.88 -2.08 8.41
CA THR A 129 10.67 -3.53 8.22
C THR A 129 11.64 -4.35 9.08
N CYS A 130 12.94 -3.99 9.15
CA CYS A 130 13.88 -4.69 10.03
C CYS A 130 13.50 -4.51 11.51
N GLY A 131 13.09 -3.30 11.90
CA GLY A 131 12.59 -3.01 13.25
C GLY A 131 11.37 -3.86 13.61
N ASN A 132 10.44 -4.05 12.66
CA ASN A 132 9.32 -4.96 12.82
C ASN A 132 9.78 -6.40 13.08
N TYR A 133 10.64 -6.99 12.23
CA TYR A 133 11.10 -8.36 12.45
C TYR A 133 11.93 -8.54 13.72
N LEU A 134 12.72 -7.53 14.10
CA LEU A 134 13.45 -7.54 15.36
C LEU A 134 12.49 -7.67 16.54
N MET A 135 11.42 -6.86 16.56
CA MET A 135 10.40 -6.90 17.61
C MET A 135 9.67 -8.24 17.66
N GLN A 136 9.43 -8.87 16.51
CA GLN A 136 8.83 -10.21 16.43
C GLN A 136 9.79 -11.31 16.92
N GLY A 137 11.07 -11.24 16.55
CA GLY A 137 12.08 -12.20 16.98
C GLY A 137 12.41 -12.08 18.48
N TYR A 138 12.27 -10.88 19.05
CA TYR A 138 12.60 -10.56 20.44
C TYR A 138 11.42 -9.89 21.16
N PRO A 139 10.28 -10.59 21.30
CA PRO A 139 9.07 -10.01 21.86
C PRO A 139 9.27 -9.63 23.33
N GLY A 140 8.79 -8.44 23.71
CA GLY A 140 8.87 -7.92 25.08
C GLY A 140 10.24 -7.37 25.50
N VAL A 141 11.23 -7.32 24.61
CA VAL A 141 12.57 -6.76 24.92
C VAL A 141 12.60 -5.24 24.87
N TYR A 142 11.77 -4.62 24.01
CA TYR A 142 11.76 -3.17 23.78
C TYR A 142 10.38 -2.57 24.07
N ALA A 143 10.34 -1.28 24.40
CA ALA A 143 9.16 -0.56 24.87
C ALA A 143 8.09 -0.30 23.78
N GLY A 144 8.49 -0.21 22.52
CA GLY A 144 7.58 0.03 21.41
C GLY A 144 8.31 0.28 20.10
N LEU A 145 7.53 0.37 19.02
CA LEU A 145 8.03 0.48 17.65
C LEU A 145 7.46 1.73 16.94
N VAL A 146 8.35 2.53 16.35
CA VAL A 146 8.01 3.67 15.49
C VAL A 146 8.43 3.35 14.07
N ILE A 147 7.48 3.25 13.14
CA ILE A 147 7.74 2.92 11.74
C ILE A 147 7.45 4.14 10.89
N MET A 148 8.41 4.57 10.08
CA MET A 148 8.31 5.72 9.17
C MET A 148 8.49 5.25 7.73
N GLY A 149 7.58 5.61 6.83
CA GLY A 149 7.64 5.17 5.42
C GLY A 149 7.74 3.65 5.26
N SER A 150 7.11 2.89 6.15
CA SER A 150 7.21 1.43 6.19
C SER A 150 5.98 0.86 6.90
N TYR A 151 5.93 -0.46 7.03
CA TYR A 151 4.79 -1.20 7.54
C TYR A 151 5.21 -2.36 8.46
N VAL A 152 4.22 -2.89 9.18
CA VAL A 152 4.30 -4.20 9.85
C VAL A 152 3.72 -5.29 8.95
N ASP A 153 3.72 -6.54 9.37
CA ASP A 153 3.19 -7.63 8.56
C ASP A 153 1.72 -7.38 8.20
N SER A 154 1.28 -7.89 7.07
CA SER A 154 -0.13 -7.82 6.67
C SER A 154 -1.01 -8.72 7.52
N LYS A 155 -0.48 -9.81 8.10
CA LYS A 155 -1.25 -10.85 8.79
C LYS A 155 -0.45 -11.52 9.92
N GLY A 156 -1.13 -12.38 10.68
CA GLY A 156 -0.51 -13.18 11.73
C GLY A 156 -0.09 -12.36 12.96
N PRO A 157 0.86 -12.84 13.79
CA PRO A 157 1.29 -12.17 15.01
C PRO A 157 1.98 -10.82 14.79
N GLY A 158 2.59 -10.63 13.61
CA GLY A 158 3.21 -9.38 13.20
C GLY A 158 2.23 -8.36 12.63
N SER A 159 0.93 -8.68 12.48
CA SER A 159 -0.05 -7.73 11.98
C SER A 159 -0.32 -6.61 12.97
N LEU A 160 -0.84 -5.48 12.49
CA LEU A 160 -1.17 -4.36 13.37
C LEU A 160 -2.17 -4.79 14.45
N VAL A 161 -3.22 -5.53 14.06
CA VAL A 161 -4.26 -6.01 14.99
C VAL A 161 -3.66 -6.85 16.14
N ASN A 162 -2.68 -7.70 15.82
CA ASN A 162 -2.11 -8.68 16.73
C ASN A 162 -0.78 -8.26 17.36
N TYR A 163 -0.22 -7.11 16.95
CA TYR A 163 1.08 -6.64 17.41
C TYR A 163 1.11 -6.53 18.93
N THR A 164 2.04 -7.21 19.58
CA THR A 164 2.06 -7.32 21.05
C THR A 164 2.54 -6.02 21.71
N ALA A 165 3.57 -5.38 21.15
CA ALA A 165 4.08 -4.10 21.63
C ALA A 165 3.26 -2.91 21.10
N PRO A 166 3.28 -1.74 21.78
CA PRO A 166 2.83 -0.49 21.19
C PRO A 166 3.57 -0.20 19.89
N VAL A 167 2.85 0.16 18.84
CA VAL A 167 3.40 0.47 17.53
C VAL A 167 2.65 1.65 16.90
N ILE A 168 3.40 2.52 16.21
CA ILE A 168 2.86 3.54 15.33
C ILE A 168 3.43 3.38 13.92
N LEU A 169 2.56 3.44 12.92
CA LEU A 169 2.94 3.48 11.51
C LEU A 169 2.72 4.91 11.00
N ILE A 170 3.76 5.51 10.45
CA ILE A 170 3.79 6.88 9.94
C ILE A 170 4.12 6.81 8.44
N GLY A 171 3.10 6.93 7.60
CA GLY A 171 3.26 7.09 6.16
C GLY A 171 3.43 8.54 5.73
N ALA A 172 3.81 8.75 4.48
CA ALA A 172 3.86 10.05 3.82
C ALA A 172 2.83 10.10 2.67
N GLU A 173 2.12 11.21 2.51
CA GLU A 173 1.11 11.37 1.46
C GLU A 173 1.70 11.20 0.05
N LEU A 174 2.94 11.64 -0.13
CA LEU A 174 3.65 11.66 -1.42
C LEU A 174 4.69 10.52 -1.54
N ASP A 175 4.61 9.53 -0.65
CA ASP A 175 5.46 8.34 -0.67
C ASP A 175 5.28 7.59 -1.98
N GLY A 176 6.36 7.50 -2.75
CA GLY A 176 6.41 6.72 -3.99
C GLY A 176 6.97 5.32 -3.80
N GLY A 177 7.44 4.98 -2.61
CA GLY A 177 7.93 3.65 -2.27
C GLY A 177 6.82 2.63 -2.03
N LEU A 178 7.17 1.58 -1.27
CA LEU A 178 6.26 0.49 -0.94
C LEU A 178 5.25 0.88 0.16
N ALA A 179 5.53 1.93 0.93
CA ALA A 179 4.62 2.48 1.93
C ALA A 179 3.74 3.63 1.39
N LYS A 180 3.56 3.68 0.07
CA LYS A 180 2.62 4.59 -0.59
C LYS A 180 1.21 4.54 -0.01
N PRO A 181 0.41 5.63 -0.09
CA PRO A 181 -0.90 5.72 0.54
C PRO A 181 -1.86 4.56 0.23
N VAL A 182 -1.88 4.06 -1.00
CA VAL A 182 -2.77 2.94 -1.39
C VAL A 182 -2.37 1.63 -0.73
N ASN A 183 -1.08 1.40 -0.49
CA ASN A 183 -0.64 0.24 0.27
C ASN A 183 -0.96 0.41 1.76
N MET A 184 -0.77 1.63 2.28
CA MET A 184 -1.10 1.98 3.67
C MET A 184 -2.57 1.80 4.05
N ALA A 185 -3.47 1.74 3.07
CA ALA A 185 -4.89 1.46 3.28
C ALA A 185 -5.14 0.15 4.03
N LEU A 186 -4.28 -0.86 3.83
CA LEU A 186 -4.40 -2.14 4.53
C LEU A 186 -4.26 -1.97 6.05
N TRP A 187 -3.18 -1.34 6.50
CA TRP A 187 -2.97 -1.11 7.94
C TRP A 187 -3.95 -0.07 8.48
N TRP A 188 -4.42 0.86 7.65
CA TRP A 188 -5.52 1.75 8.04
C TRP A 188 -6.81 0.97 8.33
N MET A 189 -7.18 -0.02 7.50
CA MET A 189 -8.34 -0.87 7.76
C MET A 189 -8.15 -1.71 9.04
N GLN A 190 -6.94 -2.23 9.29
CA GLN A 190 -6.63 -2.88 10.57
C GLN A 190 -6.69 -1.93 11.76
N PHE A 191 -6.31 -0.65 11.60
CA PHE A 191 -6.48 0.36 12.63
C PHE A 191 -7.97 0.60 12.94
N GLU A 192 -8.82 0.71 11.92
CA GLU A 192 -10.27 0.82 12.12
C GLU A 192 -10.86 -0.44 12.79
N GLU A 193 -10.34 -1.63 12.47
CA GLU A 193 -10.71 -2.86 13.18
C GLU A 193 -10.33 -2.80 14.66
N VAL A 194 -9.11 -2.34 15.00
CA VAL A 194 -8.70 -2.14 16.40
C VAL A 194 -9.57 -1.09 17.08
N LEU A 195 -9.93 -0.02 16.38
CA LEU A 195 -10.81 1.04 16.88
C LEU A 195 -12.18 0.48 17.28
N VAL A 196 -12.75 -0.39 16.46
CA VAL A 196 -14.05 -1.05 16.72
C VAL A 196 -13.93 -2.13 17.78
N SER A 197 -12.93 -3.01 17.70
CA SER A 197 -12.82 -4.22 18.53
C SER A 197 -12.18 -3.99 19.90
N LYS A 198 -11.23 -3.06 20.02
CA LYS A 198 -10.46 -2.78 21.24
C LYS A 198 -10.68 -1.36 21.80
N GLY A 199 -11.45 -0.55 21.09
CA GLY A 199 -11.83 0.80 21.48
C GLY A 199 -10.80 1.88 21.13
N ARG A 200 -11.28 3.12 21.12
CA ARG A 200 -10.54 4.32 20.69
C ARG A 200 -9.23 4.54 21.44
N ASP A 201 -9.23 4.42 22.76
CA ASP A 201 -8.04 4.68 23.57
C ASP A 201 -6.90 3.69 23.22
N THR A 202 -7.22 2.40 23.09
CA THR A 202 -6.27 1.37 22.66
C THR A 202 -5.76 1.63 21.24
N ALA A 203 -6.64 1.94 20.29
CA ALA A 203 -6.26 2.20 18.91
C ALA A 203 -5.27 3.37 18.81
N ILE A 204 -5.59 4.50 19.44
CA ILE A 204 -4.76 5.72 19.39
C ILE A 204 -3.44 5.51 20.14
N ARG A 205 -3.48 4.94 21.35
CA ARG A 205 -2.26 4.81 22.16
C ARG A 205 -1.31 3.76 21.61
N ASN A 206 -1.83 2.61 21.18
CA ASN A 206 -1.02 1.42 20.96
C ASN A 206 -0.86 1.00 19.51
N LYS A 207 -1.71 1.49 18.59
CA LYS A 207 -1.86 0.94 17.23
C LYS A 207 -2.10 2.01 16.17
N SER A 208 -1.63 3.23 16.41
CA SER A 208 -1.91 4.36 15.51
C SER A 208 -1.35 4.15 14.10
N VAL A 209 -2.16 4.49 13.10
CA VAL A 209 -1.73 4.62 11.70
C VAL A 209 -1.99 6.05 11.28
N VAL A 210 -0.94 6.74 10.85
CA VAL A 210 -1.02 8.14 10.42
C VAL A 210 -0.30 8.32 9.09
N ILE A 211 -0.87 9.13 8.20
CA ILE A 211 -0.24 9.55 6.96
C ILE A 211 -0.09 11.06 7.01
N LEU A 212 1.16 11.51 6.95
CA LEU A 212 1.49 12.91 7.09
C LEU A 212 1.28 13.62 5.74
N PRO A 213 0.56 14.76 5.72
CA PRO A 213 0.20 15.43 4.48
C PRO A 213 1.41 16.13 3.86
N SER A 214 1.43 16.19 2.53
CA SER A 214 2.33 17.05 1.74
C SER A 214 3.83 16.78 1.88
N ILE A 215 4.21 15.70 2.58
CA ILE A 215 5.58 15.19 2.66
C ILE A 215 5.76 13.95 1.79
N ASP A 216 6.99 13.67 1.38
CA ASP A 216 7.38 12.44 0.68
C ASP A 216 8.12 11.44 1.60
N HIS A 217 8.56 10.31 1.06
CA HIS A 217 9.30 9.30 1.83
C HIS A 217 10.71 9.80 2.20
N SER A 218 11.32 10.62 1.34
CA SER A 218 12.64 11.21 1.54
C SER A 218 12.69 12.23 2.69
N ASP A 219 11.57 12.85 3.06
CA ASP A 219 11.47 13.77 4.20
C ASP A 219 11.81 13.12 5.56
N PHE A 220 11.73 11.78 5.66
CA PHE A 220 12.22 11.05 6.84
C PHE A 220 13.75 10.96 6.92
N CYS A 221 14.45 11.17 5.80
CA CYS A 221 15.92 11.18 5.69
C CYS A 221 16.43 12.35 4.83
N PRO A 222 16.25 13.61 5.28
CA PRO A 222 16.60 14.78 4.50
C PRO A 222 18.02 14.75 3.92
N GLY A 223 18.15 15.19 2.67
CA GLY A 223 19.41 15.15 1.92
C GLY A 223 19.69 13.82 1.22
N TYR A 224 18.76 12.85 1.28
CA TYR A 224 18.80 11.63 0.48
C TYR A 224 17.48 11.49 -0.28
N ALA A 225 17.53 11.58 -1.61
CA ALA A 225 16.36 11.39 -2.46
C ALA A 225 16.15 9.90 -2.73
N VAL A 226 15.06 9.34 -2.21
CA VAL A 226 14.67 7.95 -2.43
C VAL A 226 14.08 7.82 -3.85
N PRO A 227 14.61 6.91 -4.68
CA PRO A 227 14.13 6.76 -6.05
C PRO A 227 12.65 6.41 -6.13
N GLY A 228 11.92 7.12 -7.00
CA GLY A 228 10.51 6.87 -7.26
C GLY A 228 9.53 7.66 -6.39
N ASP A 229 10.02 8.44 -5.42
CA ASP A 229 9.20 9.39 -4.67
C ASP A 229 8.57 10.47 -5.55
N LEU A 230 7.40 10.93 -5.12
CA LEU A 230 6.86 12.18 -5.62
C LEU A 230 7.52 13.32 -4.83
N PRO A 231 7.88 14.45 -5.45
CA PRO A 231 8.53 15.53 -4.73
C PRO A 231 7.64 16.07 -3.60
N SER A 232 8.21 16.19 -2.40
CA SER A 232 7.60 16.88 -1.28
C SER A 232 7.07 18.27 -1.67
N GLU A 233 5.94 18.65 -1.09
CA GLU A 233 5.36 19.98 -1.25
C GLU A 233 5.79 20.93 -0.11
N LEU A 234 6.56 20.43 0.85
CA LEU A 234 7.09 21.17 1.98
C LEU A 234 8.62 21.22 1.89
N ASP A 235 9.21 22.26 2.49
CA ASP A 235 10.63 22.21 2.78
C ASP A 235 10.89 21.20 3.92
N SER A 236 12.09 20.61 3.94
CA SER A 236 12.44 19.59 4.92
C SER A 236 12.34 20.08 6.36
N ALA A 237 12.60 21.36 6.65
CA ALA A 237 12.50 21.87 8.02
C ALA A 237 11.03 21.90 8.48
N THR A 238 10.11 22.30 7.61
CA THR A 238 8.67 22.27 7.88
C THR A 238 8.17 20.84 8.05
N ALA A 239 8.53 19.92 7.15
CA ALA A 239 8.18 18.50 7.24
C ALA A 239 8.60 17.89 8.60
N LEU A 240 9.86 18.11 8.98
CA LEU A 240 10.44 17.60 10.22
C LEU A 240 9.81 18.20 11.47
N ASN A 241 9.77 19.53 11.57
CA ASN A 241 9.43 20.22 12.81
C ASN A 241 7.91 20.33 13.05
N THR A 242 7.09 20.24 12.01
CA THR A 242 5.63 20.36 12.12
C THR A 242 4.93 19.00 12.16
N TYR A 243 5.44 18.04 11.38
CA TYR A 243 4.78 16.75 11.17
C TYR A 243 5.56 15.60 11.81
N ILE A 244 6.77 15.31 11.35
CA ILE A 244 7.49 14.07 11.72
C ILE A 244 7.84 14.07 13.22
N GLY A 245 8.64 15.05 13.67
CA GLY A 245 9.11 15.16 15.05
C GLY A 245 7.96 15.15 16.07
N PRO A 246 6.98 16.06 15.96
CA PRO A 246 5.83 16.10 16.87
C PRO A 246 4.96 14.84 16.89
N THR A 247 4.84 14.12 15.76
CA THR A 247 4.04 12.89 15.70
C THR A 247 4.75 11.74 16.41
N VAL A 248 6.07 11.59 16.18
CA VAL A 248 6.89 10.61 16.90
C VAL A 248 6.92 10.92 18.40
N ALA A 249 7.16 12.18 18.77
CA ALA A 249 7.18 12.61 20.17
C ALA A 249 5.86 12.32 20.89
N ALA A 250 4.72 12.57 20.24
CA ALA A 250 3.42 12.26 20.81
C ALA A 250 3.27 10.77 21.14
N PHE A 251 3.65 9.87 20.22
CA PHE A 251 3.63 8.43 20.50
C PHE A 251 4.53 8.07 21.69
N LEU A 252 5.76 8.59 21.71
CA LEU A 252 6.71 8.30 22.79
C LEU A 252 6.21 8.81 24.15
N HIS A 253 5.54 9.97 24.21
CA HIS A 253 4.97 10.51 25.46
C HIS A 253 3.93 9.61 26.09
N LEU A 254 3.15 8.88 25.29
CA LEU A 254 2.13 7.94 25.76
C LEU A 254 2.72 6.70 26.45
N HIS A 255 3.99 6.38 26.15
CA HIS A 255 4.65 5.15 26.59
C HIS A 255 5.86 5.39 27.51
N SER A 256 6.03 6.62 28.00
CA SER A 256 7.23 7.02 28.75
C SER A 256 6.97 7.53 30.17
N GLY A 257 5.76 7.33 30.70
CA GLY A 257 5.38 7.78 32.04
C GLY A 257 5.35 9.30 32.19
N MET A 258 5.08 10.03 31.10
CA MET A 258 4.99 11.49 31.10
C MET A 258 3.79 11.97 31.94
N PRO A 259 3.81 13.23 32.45
CA PRO A 259 2.67 13.81 33.15
C PRO A 259 1.37 13.74 32.31
N THR A 260 0.22 13.59 32.97
CA THR A 260 -1.09 13.45 32.31
C THR A 260 -1.38 14.57 31.33
N SER A 261 -0.98 15.81 31.63
CA SER A 261 -1.15 16.96 30.73
C SER A 261 -0.38 16.81 29.41
N VAL A 262 0.82 16.23 29.45
CA VAL A 262 1.64 15.94 28.26
C VAL A 262 0.99 14.81 27.46
N GLN A 263 0.54 13.74 28.13
CA GLN A 263 -0.17 12.64 27.47
C GLN A 263 -1.46 13.11 26.79
N GLN A 264 -2.22 14.03 27.39
CA GLN A 264 -3.44 14.60 26.78
C GLN A 264 -3.11 15.38 25.51
N LYS A 265 -2.04 16.19 25.51
CA LYS A 265 -1.55 16.87 24.30
C LYS A 265 -1.14 15.87 23.21
N ALA A 266 -0.48 14.79 23.59
CA ALA A 266 -0.09 13.71 22.67
C ALA A 266 -1.31 13.02 22.04
N ILE A 267 -2.34 12.68 22.83
CA ILE A 267 -3.61 12.12 22.32
C ILE A 267 -4.28 13.09 21.35
N ALA A 268 -4.31 14.38 21.66
CA ALA A 268 -4.87 15.39 20.77
C ALA A 268 -4.10 15.48 19.45
N LYS A 269 -2.75 15.48 19.50
CA LYS A 269 -1.90 15.47 18.29
C LYS A 269 -2.17 14.24 17.42
N LEU A 270 -2.18 13.04 17.99
CA LEU A 270 -2.45 11.81 17.24
C LEU A 270 -3.88 11.77 16.73
N THR A 271 -4.86 12.21 17.52
CA THR A 271 -6.26 12.33 17.07
C THR A 271 -6.38 13.20 15.83
N ASN A 272 -5.70 14.34 15.80
CA ASN A 272 -5.73 15.25 14.65
C ASN A 272 -5.05 14.62 13.42
N ALA A 273 -3.91 13.95 13.60
CA ALA A 273 -3.22 13.25 12.52
C ALA A 273 -4.06 12.08 11.95
N ILE A 274 -4.73 11.32 12.82
CA ILE A 274 -5.66 10.25 12.45
C ILE A 274 -6.87 10.80 11.69
N ALA A 275 -7.41 11.96 12.08
CA ALA A 275 -8.50 12.60 11.36
C ALA A 275 -8.08 13.00 9.93
N GLN A 276 -6.88 13.56 9.77
CA GLN A 276 -6.32 13.85 8.44
C GLN A 276 -6.11 12.58 7.62
N THR A 277 -5.57 11.53 8.25
CA THR A 277 -5.37 10.22 7.63
C THR A 277 -6.69 9.64 7.14
N ARG A 278 -7.75 9.74 7.95
CA ARG A 278 -9.10 9.30 7.57
C ARG A 278 -9.61 10.02 6.33
N THR A 279 -9.46 11.33 6.23
CA THR A 279 -9.84 12.09 5.02
C THR A 279 -9.08 11.58 3.80
N LEU A 280 -7.77 11.35 3.92
CA LEU A 280 -6.94 10.84 2.83
C LEU A 280 -7.32 9.41 2.40
N MET A 281 -7.60 8.54 3.37
CA MET A 281 -7.86 7.11 3.16
C MET A 281 -9.30 6.80 2.76
N THR A 282 -10.27 7.65 3.11
CA THR A 282 -11.69 7.45 2.75
C THR A 282 -11.92 7.11 1.27
N PRO A 283 -11.39 7.88 0.29
CA PRO A 283 -11.54 7.53 -1.12
C PRO A 283 -10.88 6.20 -1.50
N ILE A 284 -9.72 5.89 -0.91
CA ILE A 284 -8.97 4.66 -1.21
C ILE A 284 -9.69 3.43 -0.66
N VAL A 285 -10.15 3.48 0.60
CA VAL A 285 -10.91 2.38 1.23
C VAL A 285 -12.20 2.12 0.44
N ARG A 286 -12.93 3.18 0.06
CA ARG A 286 -14.11 3.03 -0.80
C ARG A 286 -13.81 2.39 -2.16
N ALA A 287 -12.60 2.58 -2.70
CA ALA A 287 -12.19 1.92 -3.93
C ALA A 287 -11.95 0.42 -3.70
N PHE A 288 -11.37 0.04 -2.55
CA PHE A 288 -11.27 -1.36 -2.11
C PHE A 288 -12.63 -2.00 -1.85
N ASP A 289 -13.56 -1.28 -1.20
CA ASP A 289 -14.94 -1.74 -0.96
C ASP A 289 -15.69 -2.05 -2.26
N LEU A 290 -15.31 -1.43 -3.39
CA LEU A 290 -15.87 -1.78 -4.69
C LEU A 290 -15.32 -3.09 -5.22
N GLU A 291 -14.08 -3.46 -4.91
CA GLU A 291 -13.51 -4.72 -5.36
C GLU A 291 -14.19 -5.92 -4.69
N VAL A 292 -14.45 -5.81 -3.38
CA VAL A 292 -14.92 -6.90 -2.53
C VAL A 292 -15.75 -6.38 -1.35
N ASP A 293 -16.88 -7.03 -1.08
CA ASP A 293 -17.75 -6.74 0.06
C ASP A 293 -17.56 -7.80 1.16
N GLY A 294 -17.39 -7.35 2.41
CA GLY A 294 -17.21 -8.22 3.58
C GLY A 294 -15.85 -8.90 3.67
N GLY A 295 -14.80 -8.32 3.07
CA GLY A 295 -13.42 -8.81 3.16
C GLY A 295 -12.40 -7.69 2.92
N ILE A 296 -11.12 -7.96 3.15
CA ILE A 296 -10.00 -7.01 3.00
C ILE A 296 -9.11 -7.42 1.82
N GLY A 297 -9.72 -7.77 0.69
CA GLY A 297 -9.00 -8.14 -0.53
C GLY A 297 -8.07 -9.35 -0.37
N ILE A 298 -6.75 -9.11 -0.54
CA ILE A 298 -5.68 -10.14 -0.53
C ILE A 298 -5.70 -11.02 0.72
N ILE A 299 -6.11 -10.47 1.87
CA ILE A 299 -6.06 -11.20 3.16
C ILE A 299 -7.29 -12.10 3.31
N GLU A 300 -8.47 -11.55 3.03
CA GLU A 300 -9.75 -12.21 3.25
C GLU A 300 -10.65 -11.98 2.05
N GLY A 301 -11.03 -13.06 1.37
CA GLY A 301 -12.02 -12.99 0.31
C GLY A 301 -13.38 -12.60 0.88
N GLY A 302 -14.16 -11.84 0.11
CA GLY A 302 -15.49 -11.39 0.53
C GLY A 302 -16.64 -12.25 0.01
N ALA A 303 -17.85 -11.76 0.26
CA ALA A 303 -19.10 -12.41 -0.14
C ALA A 303 -19.50 -12.07 -1.59
N SER A 304 -19.23 -10.84 -2.02
CA SER A 304 -19.60 -10.33 -3.35
C SER A 304 -18.55 -9.35 -3.89
N SER A 305 -18.61 -9.04 -5.19
CA SER A 305 -17.89 -7.93 -5.82
C SER A 305 -18.88 -6.83 -6.24
N PRO A 306 -18.96 -5.72 -5.48
CA PRO A 306 -19.82 -4.60 -5.83
C PRO A 306 -19.48 -3.97 -7.19
N TRP A 307 -18.23 -4.09 -7.63
CA TRP A 307 -17.82 -3.63 -8.95
C TRP A 307 -18.42 -4.48 -10.07
N CYS A 308 -18.50 -5.81 -9.93
CA CYS A 308 -19.20 -6.64 -10.91
C CYS A 308 -20.71 -6.37 -10.95
N ILE A 309 -21.34 -5.99 -9.82
CA ILE A 309 -22.73 -5.54 -9.79
C ILE A 309 -22.88 -4.23 -10.56
N THR A 310 -22.01 -3.26 -10.29
CA THR A 310 -21.97 -1.98 -11.01
C THR A 310 -21.78 -2.18 -12.52
N ALA A 311 -20.86 -3.08 -12.90
CA ALA A 311 -20.60 -3.44 -14.29
C ALA A 311 -21.85 -4.05 -14.95
N GLN A 312 -22.59 -4.93 -14.27
CA GLN A 312 -23.80 -5.53 -14.81
C GLN A 312 -24.89 -4.49 -15.13
N HIS A 313 -25.12 -3.52 -14.24
CA HIS A 313 -26.06 -2.41 -14.50
C HIS A 313 -25.62 -1.60 -15.73
N ARG A 314 -24.33 -1.26 -15.82
CA ARG A 314 -23.75 -0.52 -16.94
C ARG A 314 -23.89 -1.27 -18.27
N ILE A 315 -23.51 -2.56 -18.29
CA ILE A 315 -23.65 -3.43 -19.46
C ILE A 315 -25.11 -3.61 -19.87
N GLY A 316 -26.04 -3.58 -18.91
CA GLY A 316 -27.47 -3.60 -19.20
C GLY A 316 -27.90 -2.43 -20.10
N GLY A 317 -27.33 -1.24 -19.89
CA GLY A 317 -27.60 -0.05 -20.71
C GLY A 317 -29.04 0.44 -20.61
N LEU A 318 -29.73 0.08 -19.54
CA LEU A 318 -31.16 0.32 -19.32
C LEU A 318 -31.46 1.79 -18.95
N SER A 319 -32.72 2.19 -19.12
CA SER A 319 -33.22 3.43 -18.51
C SER A 319 -33.23 3.30 -16.99
N ALA A 320 -33.24 4.41 -16.24
CA ALA A 320 -33.34 4.35 -14.78
C ALA A 320 -34.63 3.64 -14.29
N THR A 321 -35.71 3.69 -15.07
CA THR A 321 -36.97 3.01 -14.74
C THR A 321 -36.86 1.51 -14.93
N ASP A 322 -36.24 1.06 -16.03
CA ASP A 322 -36.09 -0.37 -16.31
C ASP A 322 -35.01 -1.00 -15.42
N ASP A 323 -33.94 -0.26 -15.13
CA ASP A 323 -32.85 -0.71 -14.25
C ASP A 323 -33.34 -0.94 -12.81
N ALA A 324 -34.35 -0.19 -12.35
CA ALA A 324 -35.00 -0.42 -11.06
C ALA A 324 -35.71 -1.79 -10.95
N ASN A 325 -35.96 -2.45 -12.09
CA ASN A 325 -36.50 -3.81 -12.14
C ASN A 325 -35.40 -4.89 -12.20
N LEU A 326 -34.13 -4.50 -12.24
CA LEU A 326 -32.98 -5.41 -12.32
C LEU A 326 -32.37 -5.65 -10.93
N PHE A 327 -32.44 -6.89 -10.46
CA PHE A 327 -31.86 -7.32 -9.19
C PHE A 327 -30.66 -8.21 -9.46
N ILE A 328 -29.50 -7.91 -8.88
CA ILE A 328 -28.28 -8.65 -9.15
C ILE A 328 -27.79 -9.29 -7.86
N LYS A 329 -27.68 -10.62 -7.87
CA LYS A 329 -26.96 -11.40 -6.88
C LYS A 329 -25.59 -11.75 -7.43
N ASN A 330 -24.53 -11.22 -6.82
CA ASN A 330 -23.16 -11.56 -7.20
C ASN A 330 -22.58 -12.61 -6.24
N LYS A 331 -21.94 -13.63 -6.79
CA LYS A 331 -21.12 -14.58 -6.03
C LYS A 331 -19.65 -14.25 -6.22
N TYR A 332 -18.93 -13.96 -5.14
CA TYR A 332 -17.48 -13.83 -5.17
C TYR A 332 -16.79 -15.20 -5.05
N THR A 333 -15.69 -15.37 -5.76
CA THR A 333 -14.79 -16.54 -5.65
C THR A 333 -13.38 -16.05 -5.36
N ASN A 334 -12.80 -16.45 -4.22
CA ASN A 334 -11.47 -16.04 -3.81
C ASN A 334 -10.38 -16.83 -4.56
N SER A 335 -9.29 -16.16 -4.92
CA SER A 335 -8.09 -16.73 -5.53
C SER A 335 -7.41 -17.79 -4.66
N SER A 336 -7.54 -17.73 -3.33
CA SER A 336 -6.98 -18.72 -2.40
C SER A 336 -7.60 -20.12 -2.52
N THR A 337 -8.81 -20.24 -3.07
CA THR A 337 -9.44 -21.53 -3.40
C THR A 337 -9.07 -22.05 -4.80
N GLY A 338 -8.16 -21.34 -5.49
CA GLY A 338 -7.79 -21.57 -6.88
C GLY A 338 -8.78 -20.96 -7.86
N GLU A 339 -8.29 -20.57 -9.04
CA GLU A 339 -9.10 -20.04 -10.16
C GLU A 339 -10.23 -20.99 -10.60
N GLY A 340 -10.12 -22.28 -10.28
CA GLY A 340 -11.14 -23.29 -10.59
C GLY A 340 -12.53 -22.96 -10.01
N GLY A 341 -12.59 -22.30 -8.85
CA GLY A 341 -13.86 -21.85 -8.28
C GLY A 341 -14.57 -20.85 -9.21
N PHE A 342 -13.84 -19.87 -9.72
CA PHE A 342 -14.37 -18.86 -10.65
C PHE A 342 -14.69 -19.46 -12.01
N GLU A 343 -13.79 -20.31 -12.56
CA GLU A 343 -13.96 -20.97 -13.86
C GLU A 343 -15.32 -21.68 -13.99
N HIS A 344 -15.73 -22.39 -12.95
CA HIS A 344 -16.94 -23.20 -12.95
C HIS A 344 -18.22 -22.42 -12.63
N THR A 345 -18.12 -21.14 -12.24
CA THR A 345 -19.32 -20.30 -12.12
C THR A 345 -19.97 -20.04 -13.47
N ARG A 346 -21.29 -19.86 -13.45
CA ARG A 346 -22.13 -19.58 -14.60
C ARG A 346 -23.09 -18.46 -14.24
N VAL A 347 -23.39 -17.61 -15.22
CA VAL A 347 -24.46 -16.62 -15.06
C VAL A 347 -25.82 -17.29 -15.14
N GLY A 348 -26.80 -16.70 -14.48
CA GLY A 348 -28.18 -17.17 -14.53
C GLY A 348 -29.15 -16.02 -14.39
N TYR A 349 -30.41 -16.25 -14.75
CA TYR A 349 -31.46 -15.26 -14.62
C TYR A 349 -32.81 -15.91 -14.32
N LYS A 350 -33.70 -15.17 -13.67
CA LYS A 350 -35.07 -15.58 -13.36
C LYS A 350 -35.99 -14.36 -13.41
N VAL A 351 -37.05 -14.44 -14.20
CA VAL A 351 -38.11 -13.43 -14.26
C VAL A 351 -39.13 -13.70 -13.15
N SER A 352 -39.56 -12.65 -12.46
CA SER A 352 -40.60 -12.68 -11.43
C SER A 352 -41.47 -11.43 -11.56
N GLY A 353 -42.61 -11.55 -12.27
CA GLY A 353 -43.42 -10.39 -12.65
C GLY A 353 -42.67 -9.46 -13.61
N SER A 354 -42.57 -8.17 -13.28
CA SER A 354 -41.79 -7.18 -14.04
C SER A 354 -40.30 -7.16 -13.67
N GLN A 355 -39.88 -7.98 -12.70
CA GLN A 355 -38.52 -7.96 -12.17
C GLN A 355 -37.66 -9.07 -12.77
N LEU A 356 -36.38 -8.77 -12.98
CA LEU A 356 -35.37 -9.71 -13.43
C LEU A 356 -34.31 -9.89 -12.35
N LEU A 357 -34.22 -11.09 -11.79
CA LEU A 357 -33.13 -11.48 -10.89
C LEU A 357 -32.00 -12.10 -11.71
N LEU A 358 -30.81 -11.52 -11.65
CA LEU A 358 -29.58 -12.03 -12.25
C LEU A 358 -28.67 -12.65 -11.19
N ASN A 359 -28.03 -13.75 -11.54
CA ASN A 359 -26.89 -14.31 -10.81
C ASN A 359 -25.62 -14.04 -11.62
N THR A 360 -24.71 -13.24 -11.06
CA THR A 360 -23.40 -12.94 -11.64
C THR A 360 -22.30 -13.52 -10.76
N SER A 361 -21.06 -13.52 -11.26
CA SER A 361 -19.91 -13.96 -10.46
C SER A 361 -18.74 -13.01 -10.62
N GLY A 362 -17.97 -12.84 -9.53
CA GLY A 362 -16.79 -11.97 -9.46
C GLY A 362 -15.57 -12.69 -8.91
N HIS A 363 -14.39 -12.29 -9.38
CA HIS A 363 -13.09 -12.75 -8.92
C HIS A 363 -12.08 -11.60 -9.06
N ASN A 364 -11.21 -11.43 -8.08
CA ASN A 364 -10.13 -10.44 -8.15
C ASN A 364 -8.79 -11.16 -8.25
N ALA A 365 -7.96 -10.80 -9.22
CA ALA A 365 -6.59 -11.29 -9.29
C ALA A 365 -5.65 -10.25 -8.67
N TYR A 366 -4.89 -10.65 -7.66
CA TYR A 366 -3.95 -9.79 -6.95
C TYR A 366 -2.50 -10.15 -7.31
N GLU A 367 -1.57 -9.23 -7.02
CA GLU A 367 -0.15 -9.56 -6.99
C GLU A 367 0.14 -10.62 -5.93
N ARG A 368 1.05 -11.55 -6.22
CA ARG A 368 1.52 -12.51 -5.20
C ARG A 368 2.56 -11.81 -4.33
N ASP A 369 2.22 -11.55 -3.08
CA ASP A 369 3.17 -11.06 -2.08
C ASP A 369 3.66 -12.20 -1.18
N VAL A 370 4.60 -13.00 -1.69
CA VAL A 370 5.10 -14.15 -0.92
C VAL A 370 5.95 -13.71 0.27
N GLU A 371 6.58 -12.54 0.17
CA GLU A 371 7.56 -12.05 1.15
C GLU A 371 6.99 -10.94 2.06
N ASP A 372 5.69 -10.64 1.95
CA ASP A 372 5.03 -9.54 2.69
C ASP A 372 5.74 -8.19 2.51
N THR A 373 6.19 -7.95 1.27
CA THR A 373 6.94 -6.76 0.84
C THR A 373 6.02 -5.58 0.52
N ALA A 374 4.76 -5.63 0.96
CA ALA A 374 3.74 -4.65 0.62
C ALA A 374 3.67 -4.40 -0.88
N THR A 375 3.66 -5.47 -1.68
CA THR A 375 3.24 -5.35 -3.08
C THR A 375 1.84 -4.72 -3.14
N THR A 376 1.49 -4.15 -4.29
CA THR A 376 0.23 -3.39 -4.42
C THR A 376 -0.97 -4.19 -3.93
N ASN A 377 -1.65 -3.67 -2.90
CA ASN A 377 -2.82 -4.33 -2.32
C ASN A 377 -4.03 -4.31 -3.27
N ALA A 378 -4.06 -3.37 -4.22
CA ALA A 378 -5.10 -3.30 -5.25
C ALA A 378 -5.06 -4.51 -6.18
N ALA A 379 -6.24 -5.01 -6.57
CA ALA A 379 -6.31 -6.07 -7.58
C ALA A 379 -5.69 -5.59 -8.89
N LYS A 380 -4.93 -6.48 -9.55
CA LYS A 380 -4.51 -6.24 -10.95
C LYS A 380 -5.72 -6.13 -11.85
N GLU A 381 -6.72 -6.98 -11.59
CA GLU A 381 -7.95 -7.07 -12.35
C GLU A 381 -9.12 -7.59 -11.53
N ILE A 382 -10.32 -7.27 -12.01
CA ILE A 382 -11.59 -7.81 -11.51
C ILE A 382 -12.27 -8.57 -12.65
N GLY A 383 -12.28 -9.89 -12.57
CA GLY A 383 -13.00 -10.76 -13.48
C GLY A 383 -14.49 -10.82 -13.12
N CYS A 384 -15.35 -10.46 -14.05
CA CYS A 384 -16.80 -10.49 -13.89
C CYS A 384 -17.44 -11.36 -14.98
N LYS A 385 -18.30 -12.30 -14.56
CA LYS A 385 -19.19 -13.03 -15.48
C LYS A 385 -20.58 -12.41 -15.40
N LEU A 386 -21.00 -11.75 -16.47
CA LEU A 386 -22.24 -10.96 -16.56
C LEU A 386 -23.18 -11.53 -17.63
N VAL A 387 -24.45 -11.13 -17.54
CA VAL A 387 -25.48 -11.37 -18.55
C VAL A 387 -25.46 -10.23 -19.57
N SER A 388 -25.58 -10.55 -20.86
CA SER A 388 -25.52 -9.54 -21.92
C SER A 388 -26.76 -8.64 -21.94
N SER A 389 -26.59 -7.40 -22.43
CA SER A 389 -27.69 -6.43 -22.61
C SER A 389 -28.87 -7.04 -23.39
N GLY A 390 -28.60 -7.70 -24.52
CA GLY A 390 -29.64 -8.31 -25.34
C GLY A 390 -30.43 -9.42 -24.62
N ARG A 391 -29.80 -10.15 -23.68
CA ARG A 391 -30.52 -11.10 -22.84
C ARG A 391 -31.41 -10.36 -21.83
N ILE A 392 -30.91 -9.28 -21.23
CA ILE A 392 -31.69 -8.45 -20.28
C ILE A 392 -32.90 -7.82 -20.97
N GLU A 393 -32.69 -7.19 -22.12
CA GLU A 393 -33.75 -6.62 -22.99
C GLU A 393 -34.84 -7.68 -23.29
N GLN A 394 -34.44 -8.89 -23.68
CA GLN A 394 -35.36 -9.99 -23.95
C GLN A 394 -36.16 -10.41 -22.72
N GLN A 395 -35.52 -10.52 -21.55
CA GLN A 395 -36.18 -11.03 -20.34
C GLN A 395 -37.09 -9.99 -19.68
N LEU A 396 -36.75 -8.70 -19.78
CA LEU A 396 -37.58 -7.60 -19.26
C LEU A 396 -38.59 -7.07 -20.27
N ASN A 397 -38.49 -7.46 -21.55
CA ASN A 397 -39.27 -6.90 -22.65
C ASN A 397 -39.10 -5.37 -22.76
N VAL A 398 -37.86 -4.91 -22.71
CA VAL A 398 -37.46 -3.50 -22.79
C VAL A 398 -36.40 -3.31 -23.89
N THR A 399 -36.09 -2.06 -24.20
CA THR A 399 -34.96 -1.71 -25.09
C THR A 399 -33.92 -0.92 -24.30
N ALA A 400 -32.66 -1.31 -24.40
CA ALA A 400 -31.56 -0.59 -23.80
C ALA A 400 -31.47 0.81 -24.42
N VAL A 401 -31.37 1.82 -23.55
CA VAL A 401 -31.19 3.23 -23.95
C VAL A 401 -29.78 3.44 -24.51
N THR A 402 -28.79 2.76 -23.91
CA THR A 402 -27.40 2.77 -24.38
C THR A 402 -27.04 1.39 -24.91
N LYS A 403 -26.97 1.26 -26.23
CA LYS A 403 -26.62 -0.02 -26.87
C LYS A 403 -25.11 -0.17 -27.00
N GLY A 404 -24.65 -1.42 -26.92
CA GLY A 404 -23.25 -1.76 -27.21
C GLY A 404 -22.25 -1.28 -26.16
N VAL A 405 -22.67 -1.13 -24.89
CA VAL A 405 -21.75 -0.85 -23.79
C VAL A 405 -20.71 -1.96 -23.70
N THR A 406 -19.43 -1.58 -23.74
CA THR A 406 -18.28 -2.49 -23.73
C THR A 406 -17.68 -2.65 -22.33
N CYS A 407 -16.80 -3.62 -22.12
CA CYS A 407 -16.02 -3.73 -20.87
C CYS A 407 -15.09 -2.51 -20.73
N GLY A 408 -14.54 -2.00 -21.84
CA GLY A 408 -13.76 -0.77 -21.88
C GLY A 408 -14.52 0.46 -21.40
N ASP A 409 -15.83 0.57 -21.66
CA ASP A 409 -16.65 1.67 -21.14
C ASP A 409 -16.85 1.58 -19.62
N VAL A 410 -16.94 0.36 -19.08
CA VAL A 410 -16.96 0.15 -17.63
C VAL A 410 -15.64 0.58 -17.00
N ASN A 411 -14.50 0.35 -17.65
CA ASN A 411 -13.19 0.82 -17.15
C ASN A 411 -13.06 2.35 -17.18
N LYS A 412 -13.55 3.03 -18.22
CA LYS A 412 -13.62 4.50 -18.25
C LYS A 412 -14.44 5.02 -17.08
N TYR A 413 -15.58 4.37 -16.81
CA TYR A 413 -16.43 4.71 -15.68
C TYR A 413 -15.75 4.46 -14.32
N ALA A 414 -14.86 3.47 -14.20
CA ALA A 414 -14.03 3.31 -13.00
C ALA A 414 -13.22 4.58 -12.71
N VAL A 415 -12.58 5.13 -13.74
CA VAL A 415 -11.77 6.36 -13.63
C VAL A 415 -12.63 7.56 -13.28
N GLU A 416 -13.76 7.76 -13.97
CA GLU A 416 -14.71 8.84 -13.67
C GLU A 416 -15.18 8.78 -12.22
N LYS A 417 -15.63 7.60 -11.77
CA LYS A 417 -16.12 7.39 -10.40
C LYS A 417 -15.06 7.67 -9.34
N MET A 418 -13.80 7.28 -9.60
CA MET A 418 -12.70 7.57 -8.68
C MET A 418 -12.35 9.06 -8.67
N LYS A 419 -12.37 9.74 -9.82
CA LYS A 419 -12.18 11.20 -9.88
C LYS A 419 -13.27 11.95 -9.11
N ASP A 420 -14.54 11.58 -9.27
CA ASP A 420 -15.66 12.19 -8.51
C ASP A 420 -15.46 12.03 -7.00
N LEU A 421 -15.01 10.84 -6.60
CA LEU A 421 -14.74 10.55 -5.20
C LEU A 421 -13.58 11.42 -4.67
N LEU A 422 -12.51 11.60 -5.44
CA LEU A 422 -11.40 12.48 -5.07
C LEU A 422 -11.81 13.96 -5.04
N GLN A 423 -12.58 14.41 -6.03
CA GLN A 423 -13.07 15.78 -6.10
C GLN A 423 -13.87 16.18 -4.86
N SER A 424 -14.66 15.24 -4.31
CA SER A 424 -15.47 15.48 -3.12
C SER A 424 -14.73 15.33 -1.79
N GLN A 425 -13.68 14.51 -1.72
CA GLN A 425 -13.00 14.18 -0.44
C GLN A 425 -11.60 14.80 -0.31
N VAL A 426 -10.83 14.81 -1.38
CA VAL A 426 -9.40 15.19 -1.41
C VAL A 426 -9.05 15.92 -2.73
N PRO A 427 -9.69 17.08 -3.02
CA PRO A 427 -9.55 17.76 -4.31
C PRO A 427 -8.09 18.12 -4.65
N LYS A 428 -7.24 18.34 -3.65
CA LYS A 428 -5.80 18.58 -3.82
C LYS A 428 -5.09 17.42 -4.53
N THR A 429 -5.42 16.17 -4.20
CA THR A 429 -4.85 14.98 -4.84
C THR A 429 -5.28 14.90 -6.31
N LEU A 430 -6.56 15.16 -6.60
CA LEU A 430 -7.05 15.18 -7.98
C LEU A 430 -6.36 16.29 -8.79
N GLN A 431 -6.28 17.50 -8.25
CA GLN A 431 -5.60 18.62 -8.91
C GLN A 431 -4.13 18.29 -9.22
N ARG A 432 -3.44 17.63 -8.29
CA ARG A 432 -2.05 17.17 -8.50
C ARG A 432 -1.96 16.20 -9.67
N TYR A 433 -2.83 15.20 -9.71
CA TYR A 433 -2.94 14.25 -10.81
C TYR A 433 -3.24 14.94 -12.15
N GLU A 434 -4.18 15.86 -12.20
CA GLU A 434 -4.56 16.54 -13.45
C GLU A 434 -3.46 17.47 -13.97
N THR A 435 -2.64 18.01 -13.07
CA THR A 435 -1.55 18.92 -13.44
C THR A 435 -0.27 18.17 -13.86
N LYS A 436 0.06 17.08 -13.16
CA LYS A 436 1.37 16.40 -13.28
C LYS A 436 1.27 14.93 -13.68
N GLY A 437 0.13 14.31 -13.48
CA GLY A 437 -0.08 12.89 -13.68
C GLY A 437 -0.26 12.52 -15.15
N ARG A 438 0.21 11.33 -15.49
CA ARG A 438 -0.06 10.68 -16.77
C ARG A 438 -1.51 10.17 -16.84
N GLY A 439 -2.12 10.32 -18.01
CA GLY A 439 -3.52 9.97 -18.25
C GLY A 439 -3.79 8.47 -18.35
N PHE A 440 -4.97 8.12 -18.88
CA PHE A 440 -5.32 6.77 -19.31
C PHE A 440 -5.45 6.73 -20.83
N CYS A 441 -4.95 5.67 -21.45
CA CYS A 441 -5.10 5.42 -22.89
C CYS A 441 -5.99 4.21 -23.11
N TRP A 442 -7.17 4.44 -23.66
CA TRP A 442 -8.14 3.37 -23.87
C TRP A 442 -7.86 2.64 -25.18
N LYS A 443 -7.73 1.31 -25.11
CA LYS A 443 -7.65 0.42 -26.26
C LYS A 443 -8.97 -0.31 -26.45
N PRO A 444 -9.27 -0.81 -27.66
CA PRO A 444 -10.41 -1.69 -27.87
C PRO A 444 -10.32 -2.92 -26.97
N ASP A 445 -11.48 -3.42 -26.56
CA ASP A 445 -11.58 -4.73 -25.90
C ASP A 445 -11.07 -5.83 -26.84
N PHE A 446 -10.53 -6.91 -26.27
CA PHE A 446 -10.04 -8.06 -27.02
C PHE A 446 -10.63 -9.36 -26.47
N SER A 447 -10.75 -10.37 -27.32
CA SER A 447 -11.24 -11.69 -26.96
C SER A 447 -10.11 -12.70 -26.89
N PRO A 448 -10.20 -13.72 -26.01
CA PRO A 448 -9.30 -14.85 -26.09
C PRO A 448 -9.56 -15.62 -27.40
N PRO A 449 -8.57 -16.34 -27.95
CA PRO A 449 -8.74 -17.11 -29.17
C PRO A 449 -9.96 -18.05 -29.12
N GLY A 450 -10.91 -17.82 -30.03
CA GLY A 450 -12.13 -18.63 -30.16
C GLY A 450 -13.19 -18.43 -29.07
N ASP A 451 -13.11 -17.35 -28.28
CA ASP A 451 -14.07 -17.03 -27.19
C ASP A 451 -14.23 -18.17 -26.17
N ILE A 452 -13.12 -18.86 -25.88
CA ILE A 452 -13.09 -20.07 -25.05
C ILE A 452 -13.00 -19.69 -23.56
N GLY A 453 -13.95 -20.19 -22.76
CA GLY A 453 -14.06 -19.91 -21.33
C GLY A 453 -12.78 -20.16 -20.51
N PRO A 454 -12.12 -21.33 -20.61
CA PRO A 454 -10.84 -21.57 -19.94
C PRO A 454 -9.74 -20.55 -20.27
N LEU A 455 -9.64 -20.10 -21.53
CA LEU A 455 -8.65 -19.08 -21.91
C LEU A 455 -8.98 -17.71 -21.28
N PHE A 456 -10.26 -17.38 -21.13
CA PHE A 456 -10.65 -16.17 -20.38
C PHE A 456 -10.20 -16.20 -18.91
N ILE A 457 -10.10 -17.38 -18.30
CA ILE A 457 -9.61 -17.51 -16.92
C ILE A 457 -8.10 -17.29 -16.89
N ALA A 458 -7.37 -17.92 -17.83
CA ALA A 458 -5.91 -17.88 -17.89
C ALA A 458 -5.32 -16.54 -18.36
N GLU A 459 -6.05 -15.78 -19.17
CA GLU A 459 -5.62 -14.45 -19.66
C GLU A 459 -6.11 -13.32 -18.74
N THR A 460 -5.42 -12.18 -18.80
CA THR A 460 -5.71 -10.99 -17.98
C THR A 460 -6.10 -9.80 -18.85
N LEU A 461 -6.66 -8.73 -18.27
CA LEU A 461 -6.70 -7.45 -18.97
C LEU A 461 -5.27 -6.99 -19.33
N GLU A 462 -5.13 -6.17 -20.36
CA GLU A 462 -3.85 -5.56 -20.73
C GLU A 462 -3.69 -4.23 -19.99
N LEU A 463 -2.66 -4.15 -19.14
CA LEU A 463 -2.20 -2.92 -18.51
C LEU A 463 -0.76 -2.62 -18.94
N LYS A 464 -0.56 -1.53 -19.67
CA LYS A 464 0.77 -1.14 -20.15
C LYS A 464 1.06 0.33 -19.88
N GLU A 465 1.96 0.58 -18.95
CA GLU A 465 2.49 1.92 -18.70
C GLU A 465 3.38 2.38 -19.86
N ASN A 466 3.22 3.64 -20.25
CA ASN A 466 4.12 4.31 -21.19
C ASN A 466 4.41 5.75 -20.69
N ALA A 467 5.13 6.52 -21.51
CA ALA A 467 5.55 7.88 -21.16
C ALA A 467 4.40 8.85 -20.87
N THR A 468 3.21 8.59 -21.43
CA THR A 468 2.08 9.55 -21.39
C THR A 468 0.86 9.07 -20.62
N CYS A 469 0.69 7.75 -20.47
CA CYS A 469 -0.52 7.17 -19.91
C CYS A 469 -0.35 5.71 -19.46
N LEU A 470 -1.34 5.20 -18.74
CA LEU A 470 -1.60 3.78 -18.59
C LEU A 470 -2.52 3.32 -19.72
N SER A 471 -2.02 2.46 -20.61
CA SER A 471 -2.87 1.81 -21.62
C SER A 471 -3.69 0.70 -20.98
N VAL A 472 -4.99 0.68 -21.28
CA VAL A 472 -5.96 -0.27 -20.72
C VAL A 472 -6.76 -0.91 -21.86
N ALA A 473 -6.72 -2.24 -21.95
CA ALA A 473 -7.57 -3.04 -22.83
C ALA A 473 -8.25 -4.14 -22.01
N SER A 474 -9.56 -4.28 -22.08
CA SER A 474 -10.27 -5.36 -21.38
C SER A 474 -10.29 -6.64 -22.21
N LEU A 475 -10.03 -7.76 -21.54
CA LEU A 475 -10.36 -9.08 -22.06
C LEU A 475 -11.88 -9.31 -21.92
N THR A 476 -12.55 -9.70 -22.99
CA THR A 476 -14.01 -9.92 -23.03
C THR A 476 -14.38 -11.26 -23.66
N ILE A 477 -15.52 -11.82 -23.24
CA ILE A 477 -16.27 -12.81 -24.01
C ILE A 477 -17.71 -12.32 -24.10
N SER A 478 -18.19 -12.07 -25.31
CA SER A 478 -19.57 -11.63 -25.54
C SER A 478 -20.26 -12.55 -26.54
N THR A 479 -21.41 -13.10 -26.16
CA THR A 479 -22.17 -14.00 -27.04
C THR A 479 -23.56 -13.46 -27.33
N THR A 480 -24.07 -13.77 -28.52
CA THR A 480 -25.45 -13.46 -28.88
C THR A 480 -26.42 -14.34 -28.09
N ILE A 481 -27.67 -13.88 -27.97
CA ILE A 481 -28.75 -14.65 -27.33
C ILE A 481 -29.06 -15.99 -28.05
N SER A 482 -28.60 -16.15 -29.29
CA SER A 482 -28.76 -17.36 -30.10
C SER A 482 -27.55 -18.29 -30.08
N SER A 483 -26.51 -17.97 -29.30
CA SER A 483 -25.33 -18.84 -29.19
C SER A 483 -25.70 -20.23 -28.65
N LYS A 484 -25.18 -21.29 -29.27
CA LYS A 484 -25.36 -22.67 -28.81
C LYS A 484 -24.55 -22.98 -27.55
N ILE A 485 -23.47 -22.23 -27.33
CA ILE A 485 -22.50 -22.43 -26.26
C ILE A 485 -22.50 -21.13 -25.46
N PHE A 486 -23.35 -21.08 -24.42
CA PHE A 486 -23.61 -19.93 -23.54
C PHE A 486 -24.37 -18.76 -24.21
N PRO A 487 -25.72 -18.84 -24.34
CA PRO A 487 -26.51 -17.79 -24.98
C PRO A 487 -26.67 -16.52 -24.14
N GLY A 488 -26.15 -15.39 -24.63
CA GLY A 488 -26.36 -14.08 -24.04
C GLY A 488 -25.51 -13.80 -22.80
N VAL A 489 -24.22 -14.13 -22.86
CA VAL A 489 -23.25 -13.82 -21.79
C VAL A 489 -22.37 -12.65 -22.19
N HIS A 490 -21.84 -11.93 -21.19
CA HIS A 490 -20.87 -10.85 -21.36
C HIS A 490 -19.86 -10.92 -20.21
N TYR A 491 -18.71 -11.53 -20.42
CA TYR A 491 -17.67 -11.65 -19.40
C TYR A 491 -16.63 -10.57 -19.62
N CYS A 492 -16.13 -9.96 -18.54
CA CYS A 492 -15.17 -8.88 -18.58
C CYS A 492 -14.03 -9.11 -17.59
N LYS A 493 -12.78 -8.84 -17.99
CA LYS A 493 -11.69 -8.51 -17.06
C LYS A 493 -11.61 -6.99 -16.97
N LEU A 494 -11.97 -6.45 -15.80
CA LEU A 494 -12.13 -5.02 -15.57
C LEU A 494 -10.96 -4.44 -14.79
N LEU A 495 -10.70 -3.16 -15.03
CA LEU A 495 -9.77 -2.35 -14.27
C LEU A 495 -10.31 -2.18 -12.84
N SER A 496 -9.46 -2.48 -11.87
CA SER A 496 -9.76 -2.30 -10.45
C SER A 496 -9.92 -0.81 -10.09
N PRO A 497 -10.98 -0.42 -9.35
CA PRO A 497 -11.08 0.93 -8.78
C PRO A 497 -9.92 1.28 -7.84
N ALA A 498 -9.43 0.34 -7.02
CA ALA A 498 -8.27 0.58 -6.16
C ALA A 498 -6.98 0.78 -6.98
N LYS A 499 -6.84 0.10 -8.14
CA LYS A 499 -5.73 0.29 -9.07
C LYS A 499 -5.78 1.64 -9.77
N VAL A 500 -6.98 2.13 -10.08
CA VAL A 500 -7.18 3.52 -10.53
C VAL A 500 -6.71 4.50 -9.46
N MET A 501 -7.07 4.28 -8.19
CA MET A 501 -6.58 5.11 -7.08
C MET A 501 -5.06 5.04 -6.96
N ASP A 502 -4.43 3.86 -7.07
CA ASP A 502 -2.97 3.71 -7.07
C ASP A 502 -2.31 4.54 -8.18
N TRP A 503 -2.87 4.48 -9.39
CA TRP A 503 -2.42 5.27 -10.52
C TRP A 503 -2.52 6.77 -10.26
N ILE A 504 -3.69 7.25 -9.82
CA ILE A 504 -3.95 8.68 -9.59
C ILE A 504 -3.12 9.23 -8.42
N TYR A 505 -3.01 8.50 -7.32
CA TYR A 505 -2.28 8.96 -6.13
C TYR A 505 -0.77 8.97 -6.31
N THR A 506 -0.21 8.00 -7.05
CA THR A 506 1.25 7.82 -7.08
C THR A 506 1.81 7.50 -8.45
N VAL A 507 1.43 6.36 -9.06
CA VAL A 507 2.18 5.80 -10.18
C VAL A 507 2.22 6.74 -11.40
N SER A 508 1.12 7.43 -11.69
CA SER A 508 1.02 8.33 -12.84
C SER A 508 1.99 9.51 -12.80
N MET A 509 2.44 9.93 -11.63
CA MET A 509 3.30 11.09 -11.43
C MET A 509 4.79 10.75 -11.36
N LYS A 510 5.13 9.46 -11.33
CA LYS A 510 6.52 9.00 -11.43
C LYS A 510 7.02 9.16 -12.86
N THR A 511 8.33 9.38 -13.02
CA THR A 511 8.94 9.36 -14.36
C THR A 511 9.04 7.90 -14.86
N PRO A 512 8.86 7.63 -16.16
CA PRO A 512 8.98 6.27 -16.71
C PRO A 512 10.34 5.59 -16.43
N GLU A 513 11.41 6.38 -16.31
CA GLU A 513 12.76 5.88 -15.99
C GLU A 513 12.87 5.36 -14.55
N THR A 514 12.08 5.91 -13.62
CA THR A 514 12.05 5.43 -12.23
C THR A 514 11.25 4.14 -12.06
N THR A 515 10.24 3.87 -12.91
CA THR A 515 9.40 2.67 -12.78
C THR A 515 10.09 1.38 -13.22
N SER A 516 11.02 1.43 -14.19
CA SER A 516 11.79 0.24 -14.59
C SER A 516 12.80 -0.22 -13.53
N ASN A 517 13.37 0.71 -12.75
CA ASN A 517 14.40 0.40 -11.76
C ASN A 517 13.83 0.00 -10.39
N SER A 518 12.63 0.46 -10.03
CA SER A 518 12.00 0.11 -8.74
C SER A 518 11.63 -1.38 -8.65
N TYR A 519 11.26 -2.02 -9.76
CA TYR A 519 10.98 -3.47 -9.79
C TYR A 519 12.25 -4.34 -9.77
N LEU A 520 13.36 -3.82 -10.30
CA LEU A 520 14.63 -4.56 -10.32
C LEU A 520 15.26 -4.65 -8.94
N LEU A 521 15.16 -3.59 -8.13
CA LEU A 521 15.67 -3.59 -6.75
C LEU A 521 14.97 -4.59 -5.82
N SER A 522 13.70 -4.94 -6.07
CA SER A 522 13.01 -6.03 -5.34
C SER A 522 13.44 -7.44 -5.81
N SER A 523 13.97 -7.57 -7.03
CA SER A 523 14.34 -8.88 -7.61
C SER A 523 15.83 -9.21 -7.53
N GLU A 524 16.72 -8.21 -7.41
CA GLU A 524 18.17 -8.45 -7.37
C GLU A 524 18.70 -8.82 -5.98
N THR A 525 17.94 -8.60 -4.91
CA THR A 525 18.31 -9.02 -3.54
C THR A 525 18.14 -10.52 -3.27
N THR A 526 17.52 -11.29 -4.17
CA THR A 526 17.18 -12.70 -3.91
C THR A 526 18.17 -13.76 -4.42
N HIS A 527 19.27 -13.43 -5.09
CA HIS A 527 20.13 -14.47 -5.70
C HIS A 527 21.66 -14.29 -5.65
N LYS A 528 22.23 -13.74 -4.58
CA LYS A 528 23.63 -14.01 -4.24
C LYS A 528 23.72 -14.75 -2.92
N GLY A 529 23.62 -16.08 -3.02
CA GLY A 529 23.95 -16.99 -1.93
C GLY A 529 25.37 -16.70 -1.44
N ILE A 530 25.47 -16.23 -0.21
CA ILE A 530 26.72 -16.19 0.53
C ILE A 530 27.05 -17.65 0.86
N ASN A 531 27.99 -18.24 0.12
CA ASN A 531 28.65 -19.46 0.55
C ASN A 531 29.47 -19.12 1.79
N VAL A 532 28.96 -19.51 2.95
CA VAL A 532 29.71 -19.50 4.21
C VAL A 532 30.56 -20.78 4.22
N HIS A 533 31.87 -20.61 4.08
CA HIS A 533 32.87 -21.58 4.53
C HIS A 533 33.38 -21.18 5.90
#